data_AF-A0A5K0UW39-F1
#
_entry.id   AF-A0A5K0UW39-F1
#
_cell.length_a   1.000
_cell.length_b   1.000
_cell.length_c   1.000
_cell.angle_alpha   90.00
_cell.angle_beta   90.00
_cell.angle_gamma   90.00
#
_symmetry.space_group_name_H-M   'P 1'
#
loop_
_entity.id
_entity.type
_entity.pdbx_description
1 polymer ?
#
loop_
_entity_poly.entity_id
_entity_poly.type
_entity_poly.pdbx_seq_one_letter_code
_entity_poly.pdbx_strand_id
1 'polypeptide(L)' 'IELLQGLEMLKIFKDYAAKDSILDDFGYYERREKLLMKNRITSQ' A
#
# COMPACT_ATOMS: atom_id res chain seq x y z
N ILE A 1 10.20 -28.03 2.48
CA ILE A 1 8.74 -27.95 2.22
C ILE A 1 8.31 -26.48 2.25
N GLU A 2 8.63 -25.73 3.31
CA GLU A 2 8.26 -24.31 3.46
C GLU A 2 8.73 -23.38 2.34
N LEU A 3 9.97 -23.53 1.85
CA LEU A 3 10.48 -22.70 0.74
C LEU A 3 9.67 -22.88 -0.55
N LEU A 4 9.28 -24.11 -0.89
CA LEU A 4 8.51 -24.39 -2.11
C LEU A 4 7.12 -23.75 -2.03
N GLN A 5 6.47 -23.85 -0.88
CA GLN A 5 5.17 -23.21 -0.63
C GLN A 5 5.26 -21.67 -0.69
N GLY A 6 6.34 -21.09 -0.15
CA GLY A 6 6.60 -19.66 -0.28
C GLY A 6 6.78 -19.21 -1.72
N LEU A 7 7.50 -19.99 -2.53
CA LEU A 7 7.70 -19.70 -3.95
C LEU A 7 6.39 -19.83 -4.75
N GLU A 8 5.54 -20.80 -4.43
CA GLU A 8 4.22 -20.94 -5.03
C GLU A 8 3.33 -19.73 -4.72
N MET A 9 3.32 -19.27 -3.46
CA MET A 9 2.61 -18.06 -3.06
C MET A 9 3.09 -16.82 -3.84
N LEU A 10 4.40 -16.63 -3.97
CA LEU A 10 4.96 -15.50 -4.73
C LEU A 10 4.57 -15.56 -6.21
N LYS A 11 4.53 -16.77 -6.81
CA LYS A 11 4.11 -16.96 -8.19
C LYS A 11 2.64 -16.57 -8.38
N ILE A 12 1.75 -16.96 -7.47
CA ILE A 12 0.33 -16.58 -7.51
C ILE A 12 0.17 -15.06 -7.50
N PHE A 13 0.84 -14.36 -6.58
CA PHE A 13 0.74 -12.91 -6.49
C PHE A 13 1.36 -12.19 -7.70
N LYS A 14 2.47 -12.69 -8.23
CA LYS A 14 3.14 -12.11 -9.39
C LYS A 14 2.30 -12.22 -10.66
N ASP A 15 1.67 -13.37 -10.88
CA ASP A 15 0.94 -13.66 -12.11
C ASP A 15 -0.49 -13.07 -12.09
N TYR A 16 -0.96 -12.57 -10.94
CA TYR A 16 -2.25 -11.91 -10.82
C TYR A 16 -2.22 -10.50 -11.42
N ALA A 17 -3.00 -10.28 -12.50
CA ALA A 17 -3.22 -8.96 -13.08
C ALA A 17 -4.20 -8.16 -12.21
N ALA A 18 -3.67 -7.46 -11.21
CA ALA A 18 -4.48 -6.63 -10.32
C ALA A 18 -5.19 -5.51 -11.09
N LYS A 19 -6.50 -5.39 -10.88
CA LYS A 19 -7.34 -4.33 -11.47
C LYS A 19 -7.13 -2.99 -10.78
N ASP A 20 -6.99 -3.04 -9.46
CA ASP A 20 -6.81 -1.89 -8.58
C ASP A 20 -5.59 -2.16 -7.67
N SER A 21 -4.92 -1.11 -7.24
CA SER A 21 -3.75 -1.16 -6.39
C SER A 21 -3.74 0.02 -5.41
N ILE A 22 -2.89 -0.07 -4.38
CA ILE A 22 -2.70 1.06 -3.46
C ILE A 22 -2.23 2.34 -4.17
N LEU A 23 -1.59 2.21 -5.34
CA LEU A 23 -1.12 3.35 -6.13
C LEU A 23 -2.28 4.25 -6.59
N ASP A 24 -3.46 3.66 -6.82
CA ASP A 24 -4.64 4.40 -7.28
C ASP A 24 -5.11 5.41 -6.21
N ASP A 25 -4.85 5.11 -4.93
CA ASP A 25 -5.23 5.93 -3.79
C ASP A 25 -4.09 6.82 -3.26
N PHE A 26 -2.92 6.86 -3.91
CA PHE A 26 -1.77 7.64 -3.41
C PHE A 26 -2.10 9.11 -3.17
N GLY A 27 -2.86 9.74 -4.07
CA GLY A 27 -3.30 11.13 -3.89
C GLY A 27 -4.21 11.32 -2.67
N TYR A 28 -5.02 10.33 -2.31
CA TYR A 28 -5.82 10.38 -1.09
C TYR A 28 -4.94 10.30 0.16
N TYR A 29 -3.99 9.35 0.20
CA TYR A 29 -3.09 9.20 1.33
C TYR A 29 -2.18 10.42 1.53
N GLU A 30 -1.65 10.99 0.47
CA GLU A 30 -0.81 12.21 0.53
C GLU A 30 -1.60 13.40 1.11
N ARG A 31 -2.84 13.61 0.66
CA ARG A 31 -3.69 14.68 1.21
C ARG A 31 -3.97 14.47 2.69
N ARG A 32 -4.23 13.23 3.10
CA ARG A 32 -4.49 12.87 4.49
C ARG A 32 -3.26 13.10 5.36
N GLU A 33 -2.07 12.73 4.89
CA GLU A 33 -0.81 13.00 5.58
C GLU A 33 -0.59 14.50 5.79
N LYS A 34 -0.76 15.31 4.75
CA LYS A 34 -0.62 16.78 4.83
C LYS A 34 -1.59 17.39 5.84
N LEU A 35 -2.84 16.92 5.90
CA LEU A 35 -3.81 17.39 6.88
C LEU A 35 -3.39 17.05 8.30
N LEU A 36 -2.94 15.82 8.55
CA LEU A 36 -2.47 15.39 9.86
C LEU A 36 -1.25 16.21 10.31
N MET A 37 -0.30 16.47 9.41
CA MET A 37 0.85 17.33 9.69
C MET A 37 0.43 18.76 10.05
N LYS A 38 -0.49 19.36 9.27
CA LYS A 38 -1.03 20.69 9.58
C LYS A 38 -1.68 20.73 10.95
N ASN A 39 -2.51 19.75 11.29
CA ASN A 39 -3.18 19.68 12.59
C ASN A 39 -2.17 19.58 13.74
N ARG A 40 -1.08 18.81 13.58
CA ARG A 40 -0.02 18.72 14.59
C ARG A 40 0.71 20.04 14.79
N ILE A 41 0.95 20.80 13.72
CA ILE A 41 1.59 22.12 13.78
C ILE A 41 0.65 23.15 14.44
N THR A 42 -0.64 23.12 14.12
CA THR A 42 -1.62 24.08 14.65
C THR A 42 -2.08 23.79 16.09
N SER A 43 -1.86 22.57 16.58
CA SER A 43 -2.16 22.17 17.96
C SER A 43 -0.96 22.34 18.91
N GLN A 44 0.16 22.84 18.42
CA GLN A 44 1.29 23.34 19.21
C GLN A 44 1.23 24.86 19.30
#